data_AF-A0A958M4M1-F1
#
_entry.id   AF-A0A958M4M1-F1
#
_cell.length_a   1.000
_cell.length_b   1.000
_cell.length_c   1.000
_cell.angle_alpha   90.00
_cell.angle_beta   90.00
_cell.angle_gamma   90.00
#
_symmetry.space_group_name_H-M   'P 1'
#
loop_
_entity.id
_entity.type
_entity.pdbx_description
1 polymer ?
#
loop_
_entity_poly.entity_id
_entity_poly.type
_entity_poly.pdbx_seq_one_letter_code
_entity_poly.pdbx_strand_id
1 'polypeptide(L)'
;MRAIVFLIIGTFILLASCKENSKNLIQAKNQTVNKEVNKGIVEPQPKKKKYDTLILLQKKTRSLEDYKESILRFSNSNESLALKTVENIYPINEEEYLLFYSLSYPEEYPESDLELFYKIDKTMLDYAIKDKGDCFFLFSNLAEFVDGEYADYYFEAIESTVKNNTDKFCGFVYGALTNFSKERLNELYEDYCK
;
A
#
# COMPACT_ATOMS: atom_id res chain seq x y z
N MET A 1 -9.18 44.20 44.22
CA MET A 1 -10.11 43.63 43.22
C MET A 1 -9.65 42.22 42.94
N ARG A 2 -10.25 41.25 43.65
CA ARG A 2 -11.31 40.32 43.20
C ARG A 2 -10.77 39.17 42.34
N ALA A 3 -10.77 38.01 42.99
CA ALA A 3 -10.46 36.68 42.49
C ALA A 3 -11.41 36.22 41.38
N ILE A 4 -11.02 35.18 40.65
CA ILE A 4 -11.86 34.01 40.35
C ILE A 4 -10.92 32.82 40.09
N VAL A 5 -11.17 31.76 40.85
CA VAL A 5 -10.64 30.40 40.73
C VAL A 5 -11.65 29.61 39.88
N PHE A 6 -11.19 28.78 38.95
CA PHE A 6 -12.01 27.66 38.47
C PHE A 6 -11.20 26.37 38.53
N LEU A 7 -11.73 25.47 39.35
CA LEU A 7 -11.31 24.12 39.63
C LEU A 7 -12.40 23.25 38.99
N ILE A 8 -12.07 22.42 37.98
CA ILE A 8 -13.01 21.43 37.45
C ILE A 8 -12.39 20.05 37.63
N ILE A 9 -12.98 19.36 38.60
CA ILE A 9 -12.87 17.93 38.88
C ILE A 9 -13.78 17.22 37.86
N GLY A 10 -13.30 16.15 37.24
CA GLY A 10 -14.09 15.36 36.30
C GLY A 10 -13.55 13.93 36.15
N THR A 11 -13.69 13.14 37.21
CA THR A 11 -13.58 11.68 37.18
C THR A 11 -14.69 11.08 36.33
N PHE A 12 -14.35 10.25 35.34
CA PHE A 12 -15.29 9.29 34.74
C PHE A 12 -14.89 7.86 35.11
N ILE A 13 -15.90 7.14 35.56
CA ILE A 13 -15.91 5.84 36.22
C ILE A 13 -16.40 4.79 35.21
N LEU A 14 -15.75 3.62 35.25
CA LEU A 14 -16.17 2.26 34.87
C LEU A 14 -16.73 2.01 33.47
N LEU A 15 -16.15 1.01 32.79
CA LEU A 15 -16.90 -0.17 32.39
C LEU A 15 -16.04 -1.44 32.51
N ALA A 16 -16.67 -2.43 33.13
CA ALA A 16 -16.17 -3.78 33.34
C ALA A 16 -16.32 -4.63 32.08
N SER A 17 -15.48 -5.65 31.93
CA SER A 17 -15.99 -6.96 31.53
C SER A 17 -15.08 -8.07 32.03
N CYS A 18 -15.58 -8.81 33.03
CA CYS A 18 -15.20 -10.19 33.26
C CYS A 18 -15.54 -11.03 32.00
N LYS A 19 -14.71 -12.00 31.66
CA LYS A 19 -15.21 -13.26 31.10
C LYS A 19 -14.35 -14.43 31.58
N GLU A 20 -14.98 -15.24 32.42
CA GLU A 20 -14.51 -16.52 32.94
C GLU A 20 -14.57 -17.63 31.88
N ASN A 21 -13.63 -18.57 32.02
CA ASN A 21 -13.72 -20.03 31.85
C ASN A 21 -14.51 -20.66 30.67
N SER A 22 -13.80 -21.48 29.89
CA SER A 22 -14.25 -22.87 29.64
C SER A 22 -13.11 -23.84 29.28
N LYS A 23 -12.73 -24.65 30.28
CA LYS A 23 -12.60 -26.12 30.28
C LYS A 23 -12.09 -26.88 29.03
N ASN A 24 -10.97 -27.57 29.27
CA ASN A 24 -10.72 -29.02 29.14
C ASN A 24 -10.76 -29.76 27.79
N LEU A 25 -9.61 -30.36 27.49
CA LEU A 25 -9.38 -31.80 27.26
C LEU A 25 -10.43 -32.55 26.43
N ILE A 26 -10.05 -32.87 25.18
CA ILE A 26 -10.35 -34.18 24.59
C ILE A 26 -9.08 -34.71 23.90
N GLN A 27 -8.47 -35.68 24.57
CA GLN A 27 -7.53 -36.63 24.00
C GLN A 27 -8.29 -37.93 23.77
N ALA A 28 -8.47 -38.32 22.52
CA ALA A 28 -8.90 -39.64 22.03
C ALA A 28 -9.08 -39.49 20.51
N LYS A 29 -8.73 -40.40 19.62
CA LYS A 29 -8.15 -41.75 19.69
C LYS A 29 -7.87 -42.09 18.21
N ASN A 30 -6.69 -42.62 17.91
CA ASN A 30 -6.40 -43.17 16.58
C ASN A 30 -7.41 -44.28 16.27
N GLN A 31 -8.16 -44.11 15.17
CA GLN A 31 -8.82 -45.20 14.49
C GLN A 31 -8.59 -45.05 12.98
N THR A 32 -7.62 -45.82 12.52
CA THR A 32 -7.44 -46.21 11.13
C THR A 32 -8.68 -46.99 10.70
N VAL A 33 -9.45 -46.45 9.75
CA VAL A 33 -10.40 -47.21 8.95
C VAL A 33 -10.19 -46.81 7.50
N ASN A 34 -9.62 -47.74 6.73
CA ASN A 34 -9.63 -47.69 5.28
C ASN A 34 -11.08 -47.66 4.78
N LYS A 35 -11.44 -46.62 4.03
CA LYS A 35 -12.55 -46.63 3.10
C LYS A 35 -12.06 -46.05 1.77
N GLU A 36 -11.98 -46.92 0.78
CA GLU A 36 -11.91 -46.52 -0.63
C GLU A 36 -13.24 -45.88 -1.07
N VAL A 37 -13.13 -45.10 -2.16
CA VAL A 37 -14.19 -44.61 -3.05
C VAL A 37 -14.92 -43.34 -2.61
N ASN A 38 -14.38 -42.20 -3.06
CA ASN A 38 -15.07 -41.38 -4.07
C ASN A 38 -14.09 -40.34 -4.62
N LYS A 39 -13.85 -40.36 -5.95
CA LYS A 39 -13.26 -39.23 -6.68
C LYS A 39 -14.29 -38.09 -6.66
N GLY A 40 -14.29 -37.35 -5.56
CA GLY A 40 -14.87 -36.02 -5.54
C GLY A 40 -14.09 -35.16 -6.52
N ILE A 41 -14.83 -34.49 -7.40
CA ILE A 41 -14.34 -33.35 -8.17
C ILE A 41 -13.67 -32.43 -7.15
N VAL A 42 -12.34 -32.35 -7.21
CA VAL A 42 -11.58 -31.37 -6.45
C VAL A 42 -12.01 -30.03 -7.00
N GLU A 43 -12.95 -29.40 -6.30
CA GLU A 43 -13.22 -27.98 -6.44
C GLU A 43 -11.85 -27.30 -6.32
N PRO A 44 -11.38 -26.60 -7.38
CA PRO A 44 -10.06 -26.03 -7.36
C PRO A 44 -10.03 -25.03 -6.22
N GLN A 45 -9.31 -25.37 -5.15
CA GLN A 45 -9.01 -24.43 -4.09
C GLN A 45 -8.49 -23.14 -4.75
N PRO A 46 -8.95 -21.95 -4.32
CA PRO A 46 -8.52 -20.71 -4.91
C PRO A 46 -6.99 -20.69 -4.86
N LYS A 47 -6.38 -20.67 -6.06
CA LYS A 47 -4.93 -20.57 -6.22
C LYS A 47 -4.45 -19.47 -5.29
N LYS A 48 -3.60 -19.80 -4.31
CA LYS A 48 -2.82 -18.81 -3.55
C LYS A 48 -2.04 -17.97 -4.57
N LYS A 49 -2.61 -16.87 -5.04
CA LYS A 49 -2.05 -16.01 -6.09
C LYS A 49 -1.27 -14.89 -5.41
N LYS A 50 0.00 -14.71 -5.78
CA LYS A 50 0.69 -13.41 -5.93
C LYS A 50 0.74 -12.44 -4.71
N TYR A 51 0.43 -12.88 -3.50
CA TYR A 51 0.31 -11.98 -2.33
C TYR A 51 1.56 -11.94 -1.44
N ASP A 52 2.46 -12.91 -1.56
CA ASP A 52 3.71 -12.93 -0.80
C ASP A 52 4.68 -11.79 -1.20
N THR A 53 4.54 -11.21 -2.40
CA THR A 53 5.42 -10.15 -2.92
C THR A 53 5.20 -8.80 -2.24
N LEU A 54 3.98 -8.43 -1.85
CA LEU A 54 3.72 -7.15 -1.19
C LEU A 54 4.28 -7.06 0.22
N ILE A 55 4.17 -8.16 0.98
CA ILE A 55 4.78 -8.25 2.32
C ILE A 55 6.30 -8.11 2.22
N LEU A 56 6.90 -8.56 1.11
CA LEU A 56 8.32 -8.37 0.83
C LEU A 56 8.64 -6.89 0.51
N LEU A 57 7.76 -6.19 -0.21
CA LEU A 57 7.95 -4.76 -0.52
C LEU A 57 7.86 -3.86 0.71
N GLN A 58 6.94 -4.12 1.64
CA GLN A 58 6.87 -3.40 2.92
C GLN A 58 8.16 -3.55 3.74
N LYS A 59 8.90 -4.64 3.55
CA LYS A 59 10.18 -4.93 4.22
C LYS A 59 11.39 -4.56 3.38
N LYS A 60 11.18 -4.10 2.14
CA LYS A 60 12.26 -3.77 1.23
C LYS A 60 12.93 -2.52 1.77
N THR A 61 14.17 -2.68 2.19
CA THR A 61 15.07 -1.55 2.44
C THR A 61 15.92 -1.39 1.19
N ARG A 62 15.97 -0.18 0.66
CA ARG A 62 16.82 0.21 -0.46
C ARG A 62 17.55 1.49 -0.06
N SER A 63 18.82 1.61 -0.44
CA SER A 63 19.57 2.85 -0.21
C SER A 63 19.13 3.95 -1.19
N LEU A 64 19.27 5.21 -0.79
CA LEU A 64 18.97 6.34 -1.67
C LEU A 64 19.84 6.31 -2.94
N GLU A 65 21.07 5.83 -2.84
CA GLU A 65 21.99 5.65 -3.97
C GLU A 65 21.47 4.62 -4.98
N ASP A 66 20.99 3.45 -4.52
CA ASP A 66 20.36 2.45 -5.39
C ASP A 66 19.11 3.00 -6.07
N TYR A 67 18.38 3.90 -5.39
CA TYR A 67 17.22 4.57 -5.95
C TYR A 67 17.61 5.54 -7.07
N LYS A 68 18.60 6.41 -6.82
CA LYS A 68 19.18 7.32 -7.82
C LYS A 68 19.66 6.55 -9.05
N GLU A 69 20.37 5.44 -8.86
CA GLU A 69 20.80 4.60 -9.97
C GLU A 69 19.62 4.01 -10.76
N SER A 70 18.54 3.65 -10.09
CA SER A 70 17.33 3.13 -10.75
C SER A 70 16.68 4.19 -11.63
N ILE A 71 16.55 5.43 -11.13
CA ILE A 71 16.07 6.58 -11.89
C ILE A 71 16.98 6.84 -13.11
N LEU A 72 18.30 6.87 -12.92
CA LEU A 72 19.26 7.11 -14.00
C LEU A 72 19.17 6.03 -15.10
N ARG A 73 19.04 4.76 -14.72
CA ARG A 73 18.86 3.66 -15.68
C ARG A 73 17.56 3.80 -16.46
N PHE A 74 16.48 4.23 -15.81
CA PHE A 74 15.20 4.46 -16.46
C PHE A 74 15.22 5.68 -17.40
N SER A 75 15.86 6.77 -16.99
CA SER A 75 16.05 7.97 -17.80
C SER A 75 16.73 7.63 -19.13
N ASN A 76 17.78 6.81 -19.09
CA ASN A 76 18.55 6.38 -20.26
C ASN A 76 17.90 5.23 -21.07
N SER A 77 16.72 4.75 -20.69
CA SER A 77 16.07 3.62 -21.37
C SER A 77 15.20 4.07 -22.55
N ASN A 78 15.43 3.46 -23.71
CA ASN A 78 14.66 3.65 -24.95
C ASN A 78 13.77 2.44 -25.29
N GLU A 79 13.68 1.44 -24.42
CA GLU A 79 13.04 0.15 -24.70
C GLU A 79 11.94 -0.22 -23.70
N SER A 80 11.21 -1.29 -24.01
CA SER A 80 10.22 -1.90 -23.11
C SER A 80 10.86 -2.24 -21.77
N LEU A 81 10.46 -1.53 -20.73
CA LEU A 81 10.99 -1.69 -19.39
C LEU A 81 10.56 -3.02 -18.77
N ALA A 82 11.54 -3.73 -18.21
CA ALA A 82 11.24 -4.83 -17.31
C ALA A 82 10.36 -4.32 -16.16
N LEU A 83 9.32 -5.07 -15.79
CA LEU A 83 8.41 -4.71 -14.70
C LEU A 83 9.17 -4.34 -13.42
N LYS A 84 10.28 -5.06 -13.13
CA LYS A 84 11.07 -4.79 -11.94
C LYS A 84 11.76 -3.42 -11.97
N THR A 85 12.10 -2.92 -13.16
CA THR A 85 12.64 -1.57 -13.32
C THR A 85 11.59 -0.54 -12.93
N VAL A 86 10.34 -0.72 -13.37
CA VAL A 86 9.24 0.20 -13.03
C VAL A 86 8.98 0.21 -11.51
N GLU A 87 8.92 -0.96 -10.88
CA GLU A 87 8.78 -1.07 -9.41
C GLU A 87 9.97 -0.46 -8.65
N ASN A 88 11.14 -0.37 -9.27
CA ASN A 88 12.35 0.20 -8.67
C ASN A 88 12.53 1.70 -8.98
N ILE A 89 11.70 2.35 -9.77
CA ILE A 89 11.84 3.81 -9.99
C ILE A 89 10.84 4.62 -9.15
N TYR A 90 9.95 3.94 -8.45
CA TYR A 90 8.97 4.60 -7.61
C TYR A 90 9.42 4.65 -6.15
N PRO A 91 9.10 5.73 -5.42
CA PRO A 91 9.48 5.87 -4.02
C PRO A 91 8.83 4.81 -3.12
N ILE A 92 9.58 4.33 -2.12
CA ILE A 92 9.06 3.45 -1.06
C ILE A 92 9.21 4.04 0.35
N ASN A 93 9.84 5.21 0.47
CA ASN A 93 10.03 5.94 1.71
C ASN A 93 10.11 7.45 1.45
N GLU A 94 10.16 8.24 2.52
CA GLU A 94 10.17 9.70 2.46
C GLU A 94 11.40 10.27 1.73
N GLU A 95 12.61 9.76 1.99
CA GLU A 95 13.83 10.26 1.34
C GLU A 95 13.78 10.09 -0.19
N GLU A 96 13.28 8.94 -0.65
CA GLU A 96 13.07 8.69 -2.07
C GLU A 96 11.95 9.56 -2.64
N TYR A 97 10.87 9.80 -1.88
CA TYR A 97 9.79 10.68 -2.32
C TYR A 97 10.26 12.12 -2.49
N LEU A 98 11.04 12.65 -1.55
CA LEU A 98 11.60 14.00 -1.65
C LEU A 98 12.50 14.14 -2.88
N LEU A 99 13.33 13.14 -3.18
CA LEU A 99 14.13 13.14 -4.41
C LEU A 99 13.24 13.10 -5.66
N PHE A 100 12.25 12.22 -5.69
CA PHE A 100 11.30 12.14 -6.80
C PHE A 100 10.55 13.46 -7.01
N TYR A 101 10.03 14.05 -5.94
CA TYR A 101 9.28 15.30 -5.99
C TYR A 101 10.16 16.49 -6.37
N SER A 102 11.44 16.49 -5.97
CA SER A 102 12.40 17.52 -6.39
C SER A 102 12.58 17.60 -7.91
N LEU A 103 12.33 16.50 -8.66
CA LEU A 103 12.34 16.52 -10.12
C LEU A 103 11.25 17.43 -10.71
N SER A 104 10.19 17.73 -9.94
CA SER A 104 9.12 18.66 -10.35
C SER A 104 9.43 20.13 -10.08
N TYR A 105 10.46 20.43 -9.28
CA TYR A 105 10.97 21.79 -9.02
C TYR A 105 12.45 21.88 -9.38
N PRO A 106 12.79 21.95 -10.68
CA PRO A 106 14.18 22.13 -11.08
C PRO A 106 14.73 23.47 -10.56
N GLU A 107 15.46 23.45 -9.44
CA GLU A 107 16.07 24.65 -8.87
C GLU A 107 17.29 25.13 -9.69
N GLU A 108 18.02 24.21 -10.33
CA GLU A 108 19.29 24.52 -11.04
C GLU A 108 19.48 23.82 -12.42
N TYR A 109 18.60 22.93 -12.90
CA TYR A 109 18.81 22.10 -14.13
C TYR A 109 17.53 21.86 -14.99
N PRO A 110 17.64 21.49 -16.29
CA PRO A 110 16.71 21.85 -17.37
C PRO A 110 15.43 21.00 -17.45
N GLU A 111 14.51 21.40 -18.32
CA GLU A 111 13.21 20.76 -18.65
C GLU A 111 13.20 19.21 -18.64
N SER A 112 14.34 18.56 -18.90
CA SER A 112 14.52 17.10 -18.82
C SER A 112 14.18 16.48 -17.46
N ASP A 113 14.36 17.20 -16.34
CA ASP A 113 14.07 16.65 -15.00
C ASP A 113 12.56 16.63 -14.76
N LEU A 114 11.85 17.68 -15.19
CA LEU A 114 10.40 17.73 -15.15
C LEU A 114 9.78 16.70 -16.11
N GLU A 115 10.34 16.52 -17.30
CA GLU A 115 9.94 15.43 -18.21
C GLU A 115 10.15 14.06 -17.58
N LEU A 116 11.25 13.85 -16.85
CA LEU A 116 11.54 12.61 -16.15
C LEU A 116 10.54 12.35 -15.01
N PHE A 117 10.18 13.39 -14.23
CA PHE A 117 9.12 13.32 -13.23
C PHE A 117 7.82 12.79 -13.83
N TYR A 118 7.32 13.46 -14.89
CA TYR A 118 6.09 13.05 -15.55
C TYR A 118 6.19 11.67 -16.20
N LYS A 119 7.37 11.29 -16.73
CA LYS A 119 7.60 9.97 -17.31
C LYS A 119 7.51 8.87 -16.24
N ILE A 120 8.12 9.08 -15.07
CA ILE A 120 8.07 8.13 -13.94
C ILE A 120 6.63 8.01 -13.45
N ASP A 121 5.97 9.13 -13.16
CA ASP A 121 4.61 9.16 -12.62
C ASP A 121 3.62 8.48 -13.56
N LYS A 122 3.60 8.88 -14.83
CA LYS A 122 2.72 8.30 -15.85
C LYS A 122 2.96 6.81 -16.03
N THR A 123 4.21 6.37 -16.03
CA THR A 123 4.54 4.94 -16.18
C THR A 123 4.00 4.14 -15.00
N MET A 124 4.16 4.66 -13.77
CA MET A 124 3.64 4.01 -12.57
C MET A 124 2.11 3.95 -12.58
N LEU A 125 1.44 5.07 -12.87
CA LEU A 125 -0.01 5.14 -12.96
C LEU A 125 -0.56 4.15 -14.01
N ASP A 126 0.04 4.13 -15.21
CA ASP A 126 -0.35 3.19 -16.27
C ASP A 126 -0.22 1.72 -15.83
N TYR A 127 0.83 1.40 -15.07
CA TYR A 127 1.06 0.04 -14.59
C TYR A 127 0.13 -0.30 -13.40
N ALA A 128 -0.18 0.68 -12.55
CA ALA A 128 -1.14 0.54 -11.47
C ALA A 128 -2.55 0.27 -12.00
N ILE A 129 -3.02 1.07 -12.97
CA ILE A 129 -4.34 0.89 -13.62
C ILE A 129 -4.45 -0.49 -14.29
N LYS A 130 -3.39 -0.96 -14.95
CA LYS A 130 -3.35 -2.26 -15.67
C LYS A 130 -3.04 -3.45 -14.76
N ASP A 131 -3.01 -3.26 -13.46
CA ASP A 131 -2.64 -4.24 -12.45
C ASP A 131 -1.32 -5.00 -12.71
N LYS A 132 -0.30 -4.29 -13.17
CA LYS A 132 1.01 -4.87 -13.47
C LYS A 132 1.89 -4.94 -12.23
N GLY A 133 2.40 -6.13 -11.95
CA GLY A 133 3.29 -6.38 -10.81
C GLY A 133 2.68 -5.93 -9.48
N ASP A 134 3.48 -5.17 -8.74
CA ASP A 134 3.13 -4.56 -7.47
C ASP A 134 2.86 -3.04 -7.59
N CYS A 135 2.74 -2.52 -8.82
CA CYS A 135 2.63 -1.08 -9.09
C CYS A 135 1.39 -0.44 -8.45
N PHE A 136 0.25 -1.14 -8.42
CA PHE A 136 -0.93 -0.59 -7.76
C PHE A 136 -0.73 -0.41 -6.24
N PHE A 137 -0.02 -1.35 -5.60
CA PHE A 137 0.35 -1.20 -4.19
C PHE A 137 1.32 -0.04 -3.99
N LEU A 138 2.39 0.03 -4.78
CA LEU A 138 3.38 1.11 -4.67
C LEU A 138 2.74 2.49 -4.88
N PHE A 139 1.88 2.61 -5.89
CA PHE A 139 1.14 3.83 -6.18
C PHE A 139 0.21 4.21 -5.03
N SER A 140 -0.52 3.24 -4.46
CA SER A 140 -1.41 3.47 -3.31
C SER A 140 -0.64 3.82 -2.02
N ASN A 141 0.53 3.22 -1.81
CA ASN A 141 1.32 3.44 -0.59
C ASN A 141 2.15 4.73 -0.65
N LEU A 142 2.21 5.41 -1.79
CA LEU A 142 2.80 6.74 -1.89
C LEU A 142 1.98 7.78 -1.13
N ALA A 143 0.69 7.53 -0.91
CA ALA A 143 -0.23 8.44 -0.21
C ALA A 143 0.35 8.92 1.13
N GLU A 144 1.12 8.10 1.83
CA GLU A 144 1.82 8.49 3.07
C GLU A 144 2.67 9.77 2.93
N PHE A 145 3.34 9.97 1.79
CA PHE A 145 4.33 11.04 1.62
C PHE A 145 3.83 12.21 0.79
N VAL A 146 2.77 12.02 -0.01
CA VAL A 146 2.32 13.01 -1.01
C VAL A 146 1.81 14.30 -0.37
N ASP A 147 2.38 15.45 -0.72
CA ASP A 147 1.93 16.76 -0.23
C ASP A 147 2.08 17.84 -1.31
N GLY A 148 1.69 19.08 -1.00
CA GLY A 148 1.88 20.25 -1.85
C GLY A 148 1.04 20.21 -3.13
N GLU A 149 1.55 20.84 -4.19
CA GLU A 149 0.82 21.01 -5.46
C GLU A 149 0.58 19.69 -6.21
N TYR A 150 1.38 18.65 -5.94
CA TYR A 150 1.21 17.33 -6.55
C TYR A 150 0.08 16.53 -5.90
N ALA A 151 -0.34 16.89 -4.68
CA ALA A 151 -1.33 16.12 -3.93
C ALA A 151 -2.69 16.04 -4.63
N ASP A 152 -3.20 17.16 -5.13
CA ASP A 152 -4.52 17.20 -5.77
C ASP A 152 -4.60 16.24 -6.96
N TYR A 153 -3.62 16.31 -7.85
CA TYR A 153 -3.52 15.40 -8.99
C TYR A 153 -3.38 13.93 -8.55
N TYR A 154 -2.53 13.66 -7.55
CA TYR A 154 -2.32 12.30 -7.06
C TYR A 154 -3.62 11.70 -6.50
N PHE A 155 -4.36 12.45 -5.68
CA PHE A 155 -5.59 11.96 -5.06
C PHE A 155 -6.70 11.71 -6.09
N GLU A 156 -6.80 12.53 -7.13
CA GLU A 156 -7.68 12.25 -8.28
C GLU A 156 -7.26 10.97 -9.03
N ALA A 157 -5.95 10.80 -9.27
CA ALA A 157 -5.42 9.66 -10.00
C ALA A 157 -5.58 8.33 -9.24
N ILE A 158 -5.35 8.33 -7.92
CA ILE A 158 -5.54 7.13 -7.09
C ILE A 158 -7.01 6.76 -6.95
N GLU A 159 -7.93 7.73 -6.84
CA GLU A 159 -9.36 7.45 -6.87
C GLU A 159 -9.74 6.71 -8.16
N SER A 160 -9.34 7.24 -9.33
CA SER A 160 -9.61 6.57 -10.60
C SER A 160 -8.98 5.18 -10.69
N THR A 161 -7.81 4.99 -10.10
CA THR A 161 -7.12 3.69 -10.09
C THR A 161 -7.85 2.68 -9.20
N VAL A 162 -8.30 3.11 -8.01
CA VAL A 162 -9.10 2.31 -7.08
C VAL A 162 -10.41 1.90 -7.72
N LYS A 163 -11.13 2.83 -8.37
CA LYS A 163 -12.38 2.55 -9.08
C LYS A 163 -12.22 1.49 -10.18
N ASN A 164 -11.09 1.49 -10.88
CA ASN A 164 -10.81 0.51 -11.92
C ASN A 164 -10.37 -0.86 -11.36
N ASN A 165 -9.91 -0.92 -10.11
CA ASN A 165 -9.33 -2.11 -9.49
C ASN A 165 -9.94 -2.40 -8.10
N THR A 166 -11.24 -2.10 -7.91
CA THR A 166 -11.93 -2.13 -6.61
C THR A 166 -11.74 -3.45 -5.88
N ASP A 167 -11.99 -4.59 -6.53
CA ASP A 167 -11.86 -5.92 -5.92
C ASP A 167 -10.46 -6.15 -5.34
N LYS A 168 -9.42 -5.72 -6.06
CA LYS A 168 -8.03 -5.86 -5.62
C LYS A 168 -7.69 -4.85 -4.52
N PHE A 169 -8.21 -3.63 -4.61
CA PHE A 169 -8.03 -2.62 -3.58
C PHE A 169 -8.58 -3.11 -2.24
N CYS A 170 -9.86 -3.47 -2.22
CA CYS A 170 -10.60 -3.89 -1.04
C CYS A 170 -10.13 -5.24 -0.50
N GLY A 171 -9.86 -6.20 -1.39
CA GLY A 171 -9.48 -7.55 -1.00
C GLY A 171 -8.04 -7.69 -0.51
N PHE A 172 -7.15 -6.76 -0.87
CA PHE A 172 -5.73 -6.95 -0.62
C PHE A 172 -4.90 -5.68 -0.45
N VAL A 173 -4.92 -4.75 -1.42
CA VAL A 173 -3.99 -3.61 -1.41
C VAL A 173 -4.18 -2.76 -0.16
N TYR A 174 -5.42 -2.39 0.18
CA TYR A 174 -5.70 -1.57 1.34
C TYR A 174 -5.18 -2.20 2.63
N GLY A 175 -5.40 -3.51 2.83
CA GLY A 175 -4.91 -4.24 3.99
C GLY A 175 -3.37 -4.22 4.13
N ALA A 176 -2.67 -4.19 2.99
CA ALA A 176 -1.21 -4.14 2.91
C ALA A 176 -0.64 -2.71 2.96
N LEU A 177 -1.43 -1.66 3.02
CA LEU A 177 -0.90 -0.30 3.15
C LEU A 177 -0.32 -0.04 4.54
N THR A 178 0.62 0.91 4.62
CA THR A 178 1.05 1.52 5.88
C THR A 178 -0.12 2.21 6.58
N ASN A 179 -0.01 2.42 7.89
CA ASN A 179 -1.09 3.06 8.64
C ASN A 179 -1.39 4.48 8.14
N PHE A 180 -0.35 5.24 7.79
CA PHE A 180 -0.51 6.59 7.22
C PHE A 180 -1.17 6.56 5.85
N SER A 181 -0.77 5.64 4.96
CA SER A 181 -1.45 5.48 3.67
C SER A 181 -2.91 5.07 3.84
N LYS A 182 -3.23 4.20 4.81
CA LYS A 182 -4.63 3.84 5.12
C LYS A 182 -5.43 5.03 5.60
N GLU A 183 -4.88 5.82 6.52
CA GLU A 183 -5.54 7.02 7.03
C GLU A 183 -5.89 7.99 5.90
N ARG A 184 -4.94 8.22 4.99
CA ARG A 184 -5.14 9.13 3.85
C ARG A 184 -6.04 8.58 2.75
N LEU A 185 -6.15 7.27 2.62
CA LEU A 185 -7.03 6.61 1.65
C LEU A 185 -8.31 6.05 2.29
N ASN A 186 -8.63 6.44 3.53
CA ASN A 186 -9.77 5.88 4.26
C ASN A 186 -11.09 6.23 3.58
N GLU A 187 -11.25 7.45 3.06
CA GLU A 187 -12.46 7.86 2.34
C GLU A 187 -12.70 6.96 1.11
N LEU A 188 -11.65 6.69 0.32
CA LEU A 188 -11.76 5.76 -0.81
C LEU A 188 -12.11 4.34 -0.36
N TYR A 189 -11.62 3.90 0.80
CA TYR A 189 -12.00 2.59 1.35
C TYR A 189 -13.48 2.56 1.76
N GLU A 190 -13.99 3.61 2.42
CA GLU A 190 -15.41 3.69 2.77
C GLU A 190 -16.30 3.74 1.52
N ASP A 191 -15.92 4.51 0.50
CA ASP A 191 -16.75 4.73 -0.70
C ASP A 191 -16.80 3.51 -1.62
N TYR A 192 -15.71 2.74 -1.71
CA TYR A 192 -15.58 1.66 -2.70
C TYR A 192 -15.57 0.25 -2.10
N CYS A 193 -15.33 0.09 -0.79
CA CYS A 193 -15.19 -1.24 -0.16
C CYS A 193 -16.26 -1.60 0.88
N LYS A 194 -17.12 -0.65 1.28
CA LYS A 194 -18.19 -0.86 2.25
C LYS A 194 -19.56 -0.50 1.67
#